data_AF-A0A2V7JM59-F1
#
_entry.id   AF-A0A2V7JM59-F1
#
_cell.length_a   1.000
_cell.length_b   1.000
_cell.length_c   1.000
_cell.angle_alpha   90.00
_cell.angle_beta   90.00
_cell.angle_gamma   90.00
#
_symmetry.space_group_name_H-M   'P 1'
#
loop_
_entity.id
_entity.type
_entity.pdbx_description
1 polymer ?
#
loop_
_entity_poly.entity_id
_entity_poly.type
_entity_poly.pdbx_seq_one_letter_code
_entity_poly.pdbx_strand_id
1 'polypeptide(L)' 'MKRAALYLAALGFTVFAGFPFYWMLITAFKRNSDLYVGASVTSHIPWIFNEPPTLEHVKLLLGQTD' A
#
# COMPACT_ATOMS: atom_id res chain seq x y z
N MET A 1 25.60 4.99 -21.86
CA MET A 1 24.94 3.67 -21.96
C MET A 1 25.08 2.83 -20.69
N LYS A 2 26.26 2.31 -20.32
CA LYS A 2 26.42 1.40 -19.14
C LYS A 2 25.92 1.96 -17.80
N ARG A 3 26.23 3.23 -17.48
CA ARG A 3 25.77 3.88 -16.24
C ARG A 3 24.25 4.10 -16.20
N ALA A 4 23.64 4.42 -17.34
CA ALA A 4 22.19 4.59 -17.44
C ALA A 4 21.47 3.27 -17.17
N ALA A 5 21.97 2.16 -17.75
CA ALA A 5 21.43 0.83 -17.48
C ALA A 5 21.55 0.44 -16.00
N LEU A 6 22.71 0.71 -15.38
CA LEU A 6 22.91 0.47 -13.94
C LEU A 6 21.90 1.24 -13.09
N TYR A 7 21.72 2.54 -13.35
CA TYR A 7 20.80 3.38 -12.60
C TYR A 7 19.33 2.99 -12.81
N LEU A 8 18.94 2.60 -14.02
CA LEU A 8 17.59 2.09 -14.28
C LEU A 8 17.33 0.77 -13.55
N ALA A 9 18.29 -0.15 -13.54
CA ALA A 9 18.18 -1.40 -12.79
C ALA A 9 18.09 -1.15 -11.29
N ALA A 10 18.94 -0.28 -10.74
CA ALA A 10 18.93 0.09 -9.34
C ALA A 10 17.61 0.79 -8.94
N LEU A 11 17.09 1.68 -9.79
CA LEU A 11 15.80 2.35 -9.59
C LEU A 11 14.65 1.33 -9.60
N GLY A 12 14.61 0.44 -10.60
CA GLY A 12 13.61 -0.61 -10.69
C GLY A 12 13.61 -1.53 -9.47
N PHE A 13 14.79 -1.96 -9.03
CA PHE A 13 14.94 -2.76 -7.81
C PHE A 13 14.50 -2.00 -6.55
N THR A 14 14.85 -0.72 -6.44
CA THR A 14 14.45 0.12 -5.31
C THR A 14 12.93 0.27 -5.23
N VAL A 15 12.26 0.53 -6.37
CA VAL A 15 10.80 0.63 -6.42
C VAL A 15 10.16 -0.71 -6.06
N PHE A 16 10.66 -1.81 -6.62
CA PHE A 16 10.18 -3.17 -6.31
C PHE A 16 10.34 -3.51 -4.82
N ALA A 17 11.50 -3.21 -4.24
CA ALA A 17 11.78 -3.48 -2.83
C ALA A 17 10.99 -2.56 -1.88
N GLY A 18 10.74 -1.31 -2.27
CA GLY A 18 9.94 -0.34 -1.50
C GLY A 18 8.43 -0.59 -1.57
N PHE A 19 7.97 -1.27 -2.61
CA PHE A 19 6.57 -1.57 -2.84
C PHE A 19 5.82 -2.26 -1.68
N PRO A 20 6.34 -3.33 -1.05
CA PRO A 20 5.65 -3.92 0.10
C PRO A 20 5.47 -2.95 1.26
N PHE A 21 6.42 -2.05 1.50
CA PHE A 21 6.31 -1.03 2.56
C PHE A 21 5.28 0.05 2.20
N TYR A 22 5.26 0.48 0.94
CA TYR A 22 4.20 1.36 0.43
C TYR A 22 2.82 0.71 0.58
N TRP A 23 2.70 -0.57 0.23
CA TRP A 23 1.45 -1.31 0.35
C TRP A 23 1.01 -1.47 1.81
N MET A 24 1.93 -1.79 2.71
CA MET A 24 1.68 -1.82 4.16
C MET A 24 1.21 -0.46 4.68
N LEU A 25 1.85 0.63 4.24
CA LEU A 25 1.47 1.98 4.64
C LEU A 25 0.03 2.30 4.20
N ILE A 26 -0.31 2.08 2.93
CA ILE A 26 -1.66 2.33 2.42
C ILE A 26 -2.70 1.49 3.18
N THR A 27 -2.45 0.19 3.33
CA THR A 27 -3.41 -0.73 3.95
C THR A 27 -3.61 -0.47 5.44
N ALA A 28 -2.58 -0.03 6.18
CA ALA A 28 -2.70 0.36 7.59
C ALA A 28 -3.69 1.51 7.83
N PHE A 29 -3.88 2.39 6.84
CA PHE A 29 -4.80 3.53 6.94
C PHE A 29 -6.08 3.37 6.10
N LYS A 30 -6.25 2.25 5.37
CA LYS A 30 -7.50 1.98 4.65
C LYS A 30 -8.59 1.53 5.61
N ARG A 31 -9.85 1.79 5.23
CA ARG A 31 -11.02 1.22 5.89
C ARG A 31 -11.21 -0.23 5.48
N ASN A 32 -11.84 -1.03 6.34
CA ASN A 32 -12.18 -2.42 5.99
C ASN A 32 -13.04 -2.54 4.73
N SER A 33 -13.98 -1.62 4.52
CA SER A 33 -14.79 -1.53 3.29
C SER A 33 -13.98 -1.25 2.03
N ASP A 34 -12.82 -0.57 2.13
CA ASP A 34 -11.90 -0.29 1.02
C ASP A 34 -10.85 -1.42 0.84
N LEU A 35 -10.66 -2.28 1.84
CA LEU A 35 -9.78 -3.46 1.77
C LEU A 35 -10.50 -4.68 1.23
N TYR A 36 -11.71 -4.95 1.73
CA TYR A 36 -12.48 -6.14 1.44
C TYR A 36 -13.54 -5.87 0.38
N VAL A 37 -13.06 -5.38 -0.76
CA VAL A 37 -13.88 -5.21 -1.96
C VAL A 37 -13.78 -6.52 -2.73
N GLY A 38 -14.88 -7.27 -2.79
CA GLY A 38 -14.92 -8.49 -3.60
C GLY A 38 -14.58 -8.20 -5.07
N ALA A 39 -14.41 -9.25 -5.88
CA ALA A 39 -14.15 -9.14 -7.32
C ALA A 39 -15.32 -8.51 -8.13
N SER A 40 -16.32 -7.95 -7.46
CA SER A 40 -17.52 -7.34 -8.05
C SER A 40 -17.35 -5.87 -8.41
N VAL A 41 -16.37 -5.15 -7.85
CA VAL A 41 -16.15 -3.72 -8.13
C VAL A 41 -14.90 -3.54 -8.98
N THR A 42 -15.08 -3.50 -10.30
CA THR A 42 -13.98 -3.40 -11.27
C THR A 42 -13.32 -2.02 -11.34
N SER A 43 -13.99 -0.99 -10.83
CA SER A 43 -13.45 0.37 -10.72
C SER A 43 -12.57 0.58 -9.50
N HIS A 44 -12.52 -0.41 -8.58
CA HIS A 44 -11.71 -0.31 -7.37
C HIS A 44 -10.23 -0.47 -7.70
N ILE A 45 -9.41 0.49 -7.24
CA ILE A 45 -7.97 0.44 -7.41
C ILE A 45 -7.35 0.12 -6.04
N PRO A 46 -6.77 -1.08 -5.83
CA PRO A 46 -6.26 -1.48 -4.52
C PRO A 46 -5.19 -0.52 -3.99
N TRP A 47 -4.31 -0.07 -4.87
CA TRP A 47 -3.09 0.69 -4.61
C TRP A 47 -3.30 2.13 -4.11
N ILE A 48 -4.53 2.64 -4.12
CA ILE A 48 -4.89 4.00 -3.68
C ILE A 48 -6.01 3.97 -2.65
N PHE A 49 -6.30 5.10 -2.02
CA PHE A 49 -7.49 5.28 -1.18
C PHE A 49 -8.72 5.53 -2.06
N ASN A 50 -9.71 4.61 -2.01
CA ASN A 50 -11.02 4.83 -2.65
C ASN A 50 -12.02 5.44 -1.67
N GLU A 51 -11.70 5.40 -0.38
CA GLU A 51 -12.42 6.07 0.72
C GLU A 51 -11.47 6.93 1.55
N PRO A 52 -11.97 7.89 2.36
CA PRO A 52 -11.12 8.66 3.25
C PRO A 52 -10.33 7.75 4.22
N PRO A 53 -9.04 8.03 4.47
CA PRO A 53 -8.21 7.22 5.35
C PRO A 53 -8.75 7.21 6.80
N THR A 54 -8.40 6.18 7.55
CA THR A 54 -8.76 5.98 8.97
C THR A 54 -7.53 5.64 9.82
N LEU A 55 -7.62 5.89 11.13
CA LEU A 55 -6.60 5.53 12.12
C LEU A 55 -6.97 4.27 12.92
N GLU A 56 -8.09 3.63 12.61
CA GLU A 56 -8.64 2.51 13.39
C GLU A 56 -7.64 1.37 13.58
N HIS A 57 -7.01 0.87 12.51
CA HIS A 57 -6.05 -0.23 12.60
C HIS A 57 -4.81 0.13 13.44
N VAL A 58 -4.30 1.36 13.30
CA VAL A 58 -3.13 1.83 14.08
C VAL A 58 -3.48 1.95 15.57
N LYS A 59 -4.65 2.50 15.88
CA LYS A 59 -5.14 2.60 17.27
C LYS A 59 -5.35 1.21 17.88
N LEU A 60 -5.91 0.27 17.10
CA LEU A 60 -6.09 -1.11 17.51
C LEU A 60 -4.74 -1.75 17.85
N LEU A 61 -3.78 -1.68 16.92
CA LEU A 61 -2.44 -2.27 17.07
C LEU A 61 -1.68 -1.73 18.29
N LEU A 62 -1.73 -0.42 18.52
CA LEU A 62 -0.89 0.26 19.52
C LEU A 62 -1.57 0.55 20.86
N GLY A 63 -2.89 0.42 20.94
CA GLY A 63 -3.65 0.86 22.11
C GLY A 63 -4.80 -0.05 22.54
N GLN A 64 -5.07 -1.14 21.82
CA GLN A 64 -6.20 -2.04 22.10
C GLN A 64 -5.83 -3.51 21.88
N THR A 65 -4.63 -3.90 22.32
CA THR A 65 -4.23 -5.30 22.42
C THR A 65 -4.47 -5.77 23.85
N ASP A 66 -5.41 -6.69 24.03
CA ASP A 66 -5.71 -7.35 25.33
C ASP A 66 -4.61 -8.35 25.74
#